data_AF-A0A182QV71-F1
#
_entry.id   AF-A0A182QV71-F1
#
_cell.length_a   1.000
_cell.length_b   1.000
_cell.length_c   1.000
_cell.angle_alpha   90.00
_cell.angle_beta   90.00
_cell.angle_gamma   90.00
#
_symmetry.space_group_name_H-M   'P 1'
#
loop_
_entity.id
_entity.type
_entity.pdbx_description
1 polymer ?
#
loop_
_entity_poly.entity_id
_entity_poly.type
_entity_poly.pdbx_seq_one_letter_code
_entity_poly.pdbx_strand_id
1 'polypeptide(L)'
;MQNDDDALVRIPASAWEQLRDLYRQDWPRHEIAFNNVQNYIRWIEHDPQISTTLLVYSLNGTWRQNGTYIIVDHTDMFVYTLDTSGETLKRMLHLVDWHHSYLMNMCLYRAPVLEVYRLHRLEIAFDSTDLLYHLPQQVALHLRYDLPDDLTLKRIPPHYAAYIYNQWLNKSVGSKEYFIERLLRWNYSMGLFAEGVHEPLAWCIRTQNGALGLLGVVAQRKGYGSLVIKALARRLAEQGHSTYASVRRTNTASRRLFEKLGFRVVGEASWLKNMKKSSTFDGSELRKAIKG
;
A
#
# COMPACT_ATOMS: atom_id res chain seq x y z
N MET A 1 9.27 -16.89 -23.85
CA MET A 1 8.67 -18.24 -23.92
C MET A 1 8.15 -18.54 -22.53
N GLN A 2 6.86 -18.85 -22.41
CA GLN A 2 6.29 -19.32 -21.15
C GLN A 2 6.89 -20.71 -20.92
N ASN A 3 7.64 -20.89 -19.82
CA ASN A 3 8.11 -22.22 -19.44
C ASN A 3 6.87 -22.94 -18.91
N ASP A 4 6.45 -24.04 -19.53
CA ASP A 4 5.19 -24.75 -19.21
C ASP A 4 5.11 -25.26 -17.75
N ASP A 5 6.21 -25.20 -17.00
CA ASP A 5 6.30 -25.62 -15.59
C ASP A 5 6.14 -24.46 -14.57
N ASP A 6 5.92 -23.22 -15.02
CA ASP A 6 5.84 -22.06 -14.13
C ASP A 6 4.51 -21.99 -13.35
N ALA A 7 4.62 -21.88 -12.03
CA ALA A 7 3.49 -21.79 -11.11
C ALA A 7 3.72 -20.75 -10.00
N LEU A 8 2.62 -20.11 -9.58
CA LEU A 8 2.58 -19.32 -8.35
C LEU A 8 2.47 -20.26 -7.15
N VAL A 9 3.56 -20.36 -6.39
CA VAL A 9 3.62 -21.18 -5.17
C VAL A 9 3.46 -20.29 -3.95
N ARG A 10 2.52 -20.63 -3.07
CA ARG A 10 2.29 -19.89 -1.82
C ARG A 10 3.51 -19.99 -0.89
N ILE A 11 3.96 -18.86 -0.38
CA ILE A 11 4.91 -18.78 0.74
C ILE A 11 4.09 -18.88 2.02
N PRO A 12 4.24 -19.97 2.81
CA PRO A 12 3.47 -20.13 4.04
C PRO A 12 3.85 -19.05 5.07
N ALA A 13 2.90 -18.68 5.95
CA ALA A 13 3.12 -17.65 6.97
C ALA A 13 4.32 -17.93 7.89
N SER A 14 4.59 -19.21 8.16
CA SER A 14 5.76 -19.67 8.93
C SER A 14 7.11 -19.31 8.28
N ALA A 15 7.13 -18.95 6.98
CA ALA A 15 8.32 -18.55 6.26
C ALA A 15 8.40 -17.03 6.01
N TRP A 16 7.41 -16.23 6.43
CA TRP A 16 7.40 -14.79 6.14
C TRP A 16 8.51 -14.03 6.85
N GLU A 17 8.94 -14.47 8.03
CA GLU A 17 10.12 -13.89 8.70
C GLU A 17 11.39 -14.07 7.86
N GLN A 18 11.60 -15.27 7.31
CA GLN A 18 12.72 -15.54 6.41
C GLN A 18 12.64 -14.68 5.15
N LEU A 19 11.45 -14.54 4.56
CA LEU A 19 11.23 -13.66 3.41
C LEU A 19 11.53 -12.18 3.74
N ARG A 20 11.00 -11.68 4.86
CA ARG A 20 11.23 -10.32 5.36
C ARG A 20 12.73 -10.04 5.51
N ASP A 21 13.45 -11.01 6.07
CA ASP A 21 14.85 -10.85 6.45
C ASP A 21 15.80 -10.74 5.25
N LEU A 22 15.40 -11.24 4.07
CA LEU A 22 16.13 -11.01 2.82
C LEU A 22 16.28 -9.52 2.47
N TYR A 23 15.34 -8.68 2.90
CA TYR A 23 15.33 -7.24 2.59
C TYR A 23 16.12 -6.40 3.60
N ARG A 24 16.83 -7.02 4.56
CA ARG A 24 17.73 -6.27 5.46
C ARG A 24 19.03 -5.86 4.80
N GLN A 25 19.42 -6.51 3.71
CA GLN A 25 20.58 -6.11 2.92
C GLN A 25 20.40 -4.69 2.37
N ASP A 26 21.50 -3.98 2.11
CA ASP A 26 21.52 -2.65 1.52
C ASP A 26 20.56 -1.63 2.19
N TRP A 27 20.36 -1.74 3.51
CA TRP A 27 19.44 -0.86 4.24
C TRP A 27 19.77 0.63 4.04
N PRO A 28 18.79 1.51 3.73
CA PRO A 28 17.34 1.31 3.72
C PRO A 28 16.73 1.01 2.33
N ARG A 29 17.51 0.60 1.32
CA ARG A 29 17.05 0.45 -0.07
C ARG A 29 15.79 -0.42 -0.22
N HIS A 30 15.68 -1.48 0.57
CA HIS A 30 14.59 -2.45 0.50
C HIS A 30 13.56 -2.29 1.64
N GLU A 31 13.55 -1.15 2.33
CA GLU A 31 12.71 -0.93 3.51
C GLU A 31 11.20 -1.07 3.22
N ILE A 32 10.73 -0.71 2.03
CA ILE A 32 9.31 -0.82 1.65
C ILE A 32 8.89 -2.30 1.63
N ALA A 33 9.71 -3.16 1.03
CA ALA A 33 9.47 -4.61 0.99
C ALA A 33 9.53 -5.23 2.39
N PHE A 34 10.58 -4.87 3.15
CA PHE A 34 10.73 -5.29 4.54
C PHE A 34 9.49 -4.93 5.37
N ASN A 35 9.08 -3.65 5.34
CA ASN A 35 7.96 -3.16 6.11
C ASN A 35 6.63 -3.76 5.66
N ASN A 36 6.48 -4.07 4.37
CA ASN A 36 5.28 -4.70 3.84
C ASN A 36 5.08 -6.11 4.40
N VAL A 37 6.13 -6.94 4.35
CA VAL A 37 6.09 -8.30 4.92
C VAL A 37 5.95 -8.22 6.46
N GLN A 38 6.72 -7.35 7.12
CA GLN A 38 6.65 -7.16 8.58
C GLN A 38 5.25 -6.72 9.06
N ASN A 39 4.55 -5.90 8.29
CA ASN A 39 3.19 -5.51 8.62
C ASN A 39 2.26 -6.73 8.71
N TYR A 40 2.33 -7.61 7.72
CA TYR A 40 1.48 -8.78 7.65
C TYR A 40 1.84 -9.87 8.66
N ILE A 41 3.11 -10.00 9.05
CA ILE A 41 3.52 -10.83 10.18
C ILE A 41 2.79 -10.39 11.45
N ARG A 42 2.79 -9.08 11.75
CA ARG A 42 2.06 -8.51 12.91
C ARG A 42 0.55 -8.70 12.81
N TRP A 43 -0.01 -8.63 11.60
CA TRP A 43 -1.45 -8.81 11.42
C TRP A 43 -1.88 -10.24 11.72
N ILE A 44 -1.11 -11.24 11.30
CA ILE A 44 -1.40 -12.64 11.63
C ILE A 44 -1.27 -12.93 13.13
N GLU A 45 -0.35 -12.26 13.83
CA GLU A 45 -0.27 -12.36 15.30
C GLU A 45 -1.55 -11.87 15.98
N HIS A 46 -2.22 -10.87 15.42
CA HIS A 46 -3.48 -10.33 15.94
C HIS A 46 -4.71 -11.13 15.47
N ASP A 47 -4.72 -11.56 14.22
CA ASP A 47 -5.81 -12.29 13.59
C ASP A 47 -5.25 -13.33 12.60
N PRO A 48 -5.03 -14.57 13.07
CA PRO A 48 -4.51 -15.65 12.25
C PRO A 48 -5.41 -15.99 11.05
N GLN A 49 -6.71 -15.68 11.08
CA GLN A 49 -7.63 -16.03 10.01
C GLN A 49 -7.36 -15.25 8.72
N ILE A 50 -6.66 -14.12 8.79
CA ILE A 50 -6.27 -13.33 7.61
C ILE A 50 -5.44 -14.15 6.63
N SER A 51 -4.67 -15.16 7.08
CA SER A 51 -3.87 -15.99 6.17
C SER A 51 -4.71 -16.80 5.16
N THR A 52 -6.03 -16.85 5.34
CA THR A 52 -6.96 -17.48 4.39
C THR A 52 -7.19 -16.60 3.15
N THR A 53 -7.15 -15.28 3.30
CA THR A 53 -7.44 -14.30 2.24
C THR A 53 -6.21 -13.49 1.81
N LEU A 54 -5.20 -13.40 2.67
CA LEU A 54 -3.90 -12.80 2.41
C LEU A 54 -2.96 -13.83 1.78
N LEU A 55 -2.62 -13.62 0.52
CA LEU A 55 -1.84 -14.57 -0.27
C LEU A 55 -0.47 -13.98 -0.57
N VAL A 56 0.59 -14.73 -0.25
CA VAL A 56 1.96 -14.36 -0.59
C VAL A 56 2.50 -15.42 -1.53
N TYR A 57 2.81 -15.04 -2.75
CA TYR A 57 3.26 -15.95 -3.80
C TYR A 57 4.74 -15.76 -4.13
N SER A 58 5.34 -16.83 -4.64
CA SER A 58 6.66 -16.89 -5.27
C SER A 58 6.56 -17.64 -6.60
N LEU A 59 7.56 -17.51 -7.46
CA LEU A 59 7.70 -18.35 -8.65
C LEU A 59 8.34 -19.68 -8.25
N ASN A 60 7.61 -20.80 -8.41
CA ASN A 60 8.15 -22.15 -8.21
C ASN A 60 8.86 -22.38 -6.85
N GLY A 61 8.53 -21.59 -5.81
CA GLY A 61 9.18 -21.67 -4.50
C GLY A 61 10.58 -21.01 -4.40
N THR A 62 11.03 -20.29 -5.42
CA THR A 62 12.42 -19.74 -5.55
C THR A 62 12.67 -18.43 -4.78
N TRP A 63 11.77 -18.03 -3.90
CA TRP A 63 11.86 -16.73 -3.22
C TRP A 63 13.09 -16.58 -2.30
N ARG A 64 13.67 -17.68 -1.82
CA ARG A 64 14.91 -17.62 -1.00
C ARG A 64 16.12 -17.15 -1.80
N GLN A 65 16.12 -17.35 -3.12
CA GLN A 65 17.23 -16.99 -4.00
C GLN A 65 17.11 -15.57 -4.53
N ASN A 66 15.88 -15.10 -4.80
CA ASN A 66 15.65 -13.85 -5.53
C ASN A 66 14.76 -12.83 -4.80
N GLY A 67 14.28 -13.15 -3.58
CA GLY A 67 13.39 -12.27 -2.81
C GLY A 67 12.21 -11.74 -3.62
N THR A 68 11.68 -12.53 -4.55
CA THR A 68 10.55 -12.10 -5.39
C THR A 68 9.24 -12.55 -4.77
N TYR A 69 8.32 -11.62 -4.59
CA TYR A 69 6.97 -11.92 -4.15
C TYR A 69 5.90 -11.15 -4.91
N ILE A 70 4.70 -11.73 -4.88
CA ILE A 70 3.43 -11.01 -5.08
C ILE A 70 2.59 -11.24 -3.83
N ILE A 71 2.20 -10.16 -3.14
CA ILE A 71 1.23 -10.19 -2.05
C ILE A 71 -0.11 -9.74 -2.61
N VAL A 72 -1.16 -10.52 -2.37
CA VAL A 72 -2.55 -10.18 -2.68
C VAL A 72 -3.34 -10.10 -1.38
N ASP A 73 -3.88 -8.92 -1.08
CA ASP A 73 -4.69 -8.61 0.09
C ASP A 73 -6.03 -8.04 -0.40
N HIS A 74 -7.00 -8.93 -0.57
CA HIS A 74 -8.26 -8.66 -1.28
C HIS A 74 -8.03 -8.08 -2.69
N THR A 75 -8.14 -6.76 -2.84
CA THR A 75 -7.96 -6.05 -4.12
C THR A 75 -6.64 -5.29 -4.18
N ASP A 76 -5.89 -5.20 -3.10
CA ASP A 76 -4.58 -4.56 -3.09
C ASP A 76 -3.50 -5.60 -3.42
N MET A 77 -2.59 -5.23 -4.32
CA MET A 77 -1.45 -6.05 -4.73
C MET A 77 -0.14 -5.32 -4.49
N PHE A 78 0.80 -5.99 -3.83
CA PHE A 78 2.16 -5.50 -3.61
C PHE A 78 3.16 -6.45 -4.24
N VAL A 79 4.18 -5.90 -4.89
CA VAL A 79 5.19 -6.69 -5.56
C VAL A 79 6.58 -6.15 -5.27
N TYR A 80 7.53 -7.05 -5.12
CA TYR A 80 8.93 -6.71 -4.95
C TYR A 80 9.84 -7.83 -5.44
N THR A 81 11.07 -7.49 -5.81
CA THR A 81 12.08 -8.46 -6.20
C THR A 81 13.49 -7.96 -5.88
N LEU A 82 14.38 -8.89 -5.50
CA LEU A 82 15.82 -8.66 -5.45
C LEU A 82 16.53 -9.14 -6.73
N ASP A 83 15.81 -9.81 -7.64
CA ASP A 83 16.31 -10.17 -8.96
C ASP A 83 16.43 -8.91 -9.83
N THR A 84 17.67 -8.51 -10.08
CA THR A 84 18.00 -7.28 -10.83
C THR A 84 17.58 -7.34 -12.29
N SER A 85 17.32 -8.53 -12.85
CA SER A 85 16.78 -8.67 -14.21
C SER A 85 15.29 -8.34 -14.28
N GLY A 86 14.56 -8.53 -13.17
CA GLY A 86 13.10 -8.41 -13.11
C GLY A 86 12.34 -9.54 -13.79
N GLU A 87 13.03 -10.52 -14.37
CA GLU A 87 12.41 -11.61 -15.14
C GLU A 87 11.55 -12.52 -14.24
N THR A 88 11.99 -12.79 -13.01
CA THR A 88 11.19 -13.57 -12.06
C THR A 88 9.84 -12.89 -11.80
N LEU A 89 9.85 -11.58 -11.51
CA LEU A 89 8.64 -10.82 -11.24
C LEU A 89 7.72 -10.78 -12.46
N LYS A 90 8.29 -10.54 -13.66
CA LYS A 90 7.52 -10.52 -14.90
C LYS A 90 6.80 -11.84 -15.15
N ARG A 91 7.49 -12.97 -15.00
CA ARG A 91 6.91 -14.32 -15.11
C ARG A 91 5.79 -14.54 -14.11
N MET A 92 5.98 -14.15 -12.84
CA MET A 92 4.91 -14.24 -11.84
C MET A 92 3.67 -13.41 -12.20
N LEU A 93 3.86 -12.17 -12.66
CA LEU A 93 2.75 -11.31 -13.08
C LEU A 93 1.96 -11.90 -14.25
N HIS A 94 2.60 -12.69 -15.13
CA HIS A 94 1.89 -13.40 -16.20
C HIS A 94 0.97 -14.52 -15.69
N LEU A 95 1.25 -15.10 -14.52
CA LEU A 95 0.51 -16.20 -13.92
C LEU A 95 -0.63 -15.74 -13.00
N VAL A 96 -0.69 -14.45 -12.66
CA VAL A 96 -1.77 -13.89 -11.84
C VAL A 96 -3.10 -14.06 -12.56
N ASP A 97 -4.13 -14.45 -11.81
CA ASP A 97 -5.50 -14.49 -12.31
C ASP A 97 -6.07 -13.06 -12.45
N TRP A 98 -5.96 -12.50 -13.64
CA TRP A 98 -6.44 -11.16 -13.97
C TRP A 98 -7.95 -11.05 -14.25
N HIS A 99 -8.76 -12.09 -13.95
CA HIS A 99 -10.23 -11.94 -14.00
C HIS A 99 -10.76 -10.96 -12.94
N HIS A 100 -10.00 -10.74 -11.87
CA HIS A 100 -10.30 -9.76 -10.83
C HIS A 100 -9.64 -8.40 -11.09
N SER A 101 -10.16 -7.35 -10.44
CA SER A 101 -9.56 -6.01 -10.47
C SER A 101 -8.64 -5.85 -9.27
N TYR A 102 -7.36 -5.58 -9.52
CA TYR A 102 -6.34 -5.35 -8.50
C TYR A 102 -5.77 -3.94 -8.61
N LEU A 103 -5.53 -3.32 -7.46
CA LEU A 103 -4.77 -2.09 -7.30
C LEU A 103 -3.33 -2.45 -6.95
N MET A 104 -2.42 -2.27 -7.89
CA MET A 104 -0.98 -2.28 -7.64
C MET A 104 -0.65 -1.06 -6.77
N ASN A 105 -0.28 -1.32 -5.52
CA ASN A 105 -0.15 -0.30 -4.49
C ASN A 105 1.32 0.14 -4.37
N MET A 106 1.59 1.44 -4.60
CA MET A 106 2.93 2.04 -4.53
C MET A 106 4.02 1.19 -5.26
N CYS A 107 3.67 0.71 -6.45
CA CYS A 107 4.47 -0.23 -7.22
C CYS A 107 5.71 0.44 -7.85
N LEU A 108 6.88 -0.14 -7.61
CA LEU A 108 8.15 0.33 -8.19
C LEU A 108 8.43 -0.25 -9.58
N TYR A 109 7.61 -1.18 -10.06
CA TYR A 109 7.83 -1.97 -11.27
C TYR A 109 6.78 -1.66 -12.34
N ARG A 110 6.59 -0.37 -12.62
CA ARG A 110 5.57 0.12 -13.55
C ARG A 110 5.63 -0.55 -14.93
N ALA A 111 6.80 -0.58 -15.56
CA ALA A 111 6.95 -1.07 -16.92
C ALA A 111 6.56 -2.56 -17.07
N PRO A 112 7.08 -3.50 -16.24
CA PRO A 112 6.62 -4.89 -16.26
C PRO A 112 5.12 -5.05 -16.08
N VAL A 113 4.49 -4.28 -15.18
CA VAL A 113 3.04 -4.35 -14.94
C VAL A 113 2.27 -3.91 -16.18
N LEU A 114 2.63 -2.77 -16.78
CA LEU A 114 1.94 -2.28 -17.97
C LEU A 114 2.15 -3.21 -19.19
N GLU A 115 3.31 -3.83 -19.30
CA GLU A 115 3.56 -4.86 -20.32
C GLU A 115 2.61 -6.05 -20.15
N VAL A 116 2.45 -6.54 -18.91
CA VAL A 116 1.52 -7.64 -18.59
C VAL A 116 0.08 -7.22 -18.86
N TYR A 117 -0.32 -6.00 -18.48
CA TYR A 117 -1.66 -5.48 -18.79
C TYR A 117 -1.92 -5.47 -20.29
N ARG A 118 -0.95 -5.00 -21.09
CA ARG A 118 -1.05 -5.02 -22.56
C ARG A 118 -1.16 -6.44 -23.11
N LEU A 119 -0.32 -7.37 -22.64
CA LEU A 119 -0.28 -8.75 -23.13
C LEU A 119 -1.56 -9.53 -22.77
N HIS A 120 -2.12 -9.29 -21.59
CA HIS A 120 -3.39 -9.88 -21.13
C HIS A 120 -4.64 -9.12 -21.59
N ARG A 121 -4.46 -8.04 -22.36
CA ARG A 121 -5.52 -7.14 -22.84
C ARG A 121 -6.41 -6.60 -21.71
N LEU A 122 -5.76 -6.16 -20.63
CA LEU A 122 -6.43 -5.58 -19.47
C LEU A 122 -6.62 -4.09 -19.68
N GLU A 123 -7.86 -3.63 -19.55
CA GLU A 123 -8.16 -2.20 -19.52
C GLU A 123 -7.67 -1.59 -18.20
N ILE A 124 -7.25 -0.33 -18.25
CA ILE A 124 -6.69 0.40 -17.11
C ILE A 124 -7.79 1.27 -16.49
N ALA A 125 -8.18 0.93 -15.27
CA ALA A 125 -9.15 1.68 -14.48
C ALA A 125 -8.55 2.92 -13.82
N PHE A 126 -7.27 2.82 -13.43
CA PHE A 126 -6.55 3.90 -12.75
C PHE A 126 -5.06 3.80 -13.03
N ASP A 127 -4.44 4.93 -13.29
CA ASP A 127 -3.01 5.05 -13.52
C ASP A 127 -2.51 6.37 -12.95
N SER A 128 -1.63 6.28 -11.95
CA SER A 128 -0.92 7.44 -11.40
C SER A 128 0.53 7.08 -11.18
N THR A 129 1.42 8.03 -11.50
CA THR A 129 2.83 7.98 -11.10
C THR A 129 3.07 9.09 -10.08
N ASP A 130 3.34 8.68 -8.85
CA ASP A 130 3.47 9.54 -7.69
C ASP A 130 4.94 9.71 -7.30
N LEU A 131 5.25 10.83 -6.64
CA LEU A 131 6.58 11.06 -6.06
C LEU A 131 6.69 10.29 -4.75
N LEU A 132 7.77 9.52 -4.59
CA LEU A 132 8.10 8.83 -3.35
C LEU A 132 8.94 9.74 -2.47
N TYR A 133 8.33 10.24 -1.40
CA TYR A 133 8.99 11.03 -0.37
C TYR A 133 9.52 10.13 0.74
N HIS A 134 10.71 10.46 1.26
CA HIS A 134 11.33 9.77 2.37
C HIS A 134 11.91 10.76 3.38
N LEU A 135 11.77 10.44 4.67
CA LEU A 135 12.35 11.13 5.82
C LEU A 135 13.10 10.09 6.66
N PRO A 136 14.44 10.18 6.75
CA PRO A 136 15.23 9.25 7.56
C PRO A 136 14.81 9.27 9.04
N GLN A 137 14.84 8.11 9.69
CA GLN A 137 14.55 7.94 11.11
C GLN A 137 15.24 9.00 11.99
N GLN A 138 16.54 9.20 11.80
CA GLN A 138 17.34 10.16 12.57
C GLN A 138 16.82 11.59 12.45
N VAL A 139 16.33 12.00 11.28
CA VAL A 139 15.74 13.33 11.09
C VAL A 139 14.36 13.40 11.75
N ALA A 140 13.56 12.34 11.61
CA ALA A 140 12.23 12.26 12.18
C ALA A 140 12.21 12.30 13.72
N LEU A 141 13.23 11.73 14.39
CA LEU A 141 13.40 11.82 15.86
C LEU A 141 13.50 13.27 16.36
N HIS A 142 14.05 14.17 15.55
CA HIS A 142 14.25 15.57 15.92
C HIS A 142 13.08 16.48 15.53
N LEU A 143 11.99 15.93 14.97
CA LEU A 143 10.81 16.73 14.63
C LEU A 143 10.15 17.29 15.88
N ARG A 144 10.01 18.62 15.90
CA ARG A 144 9.29 19.37 16.93
C ARG A 144 7.99 19.94 16.38
N TYR A 145 6.99 19.99 17.24
CA TYR A 145 5.70 20.61 16.99
C TYR A 145 5.18 21.19 18.30
N ASP A 146 4.61 22.38 18.20
CA ASP A 146 3.90 23.02 19.29
C ASP A 146 2.42 22.68 19.13
N LEU A 147 1.82 22.16 20.19
CA LEU A 147 0.41 21.78 20.21
C LEU A 147 -0.34 22.77 21.10
N PRO A 148 -1.32 23.52 20.56
CA PRO A 148 -2.23 24.32 21.36
C PRO A 148 -2.93 23.52 22.45
N ASP A 149 -3.24 24.15 23.59
CA ASP A 149 -3.80 23.48 24.78
C ASP A 149 -5.18 22.86 24.52
N ASP A 150 -5.96 23.40 23.58
CA ASP A 150 -7.27 22.90 23.18
C ASP A 150 -7.21 21.71 22.21
N LEU A 151 -6.00 21.31 21.78
CA LEU A 151 -5.78 20.25 20.81
C LEU A 151 -5.05 19.06 21.42
N THR A 152 -5.40 17.86 20.96
CA THR A 152 -4.74 16.61 21.37
C THR A 152 -4.35 15.77 20.17
N LEU A 153 -3.13 15.22 20.20
CA LEU A 153 -2.64 14.23 19.25
C LEU A 153 -2.69 12.84 19.88
N LYS A 154 -3.44 11.92 19.28
CA LYS A 154 -3.56 10.54 19.77
C LYS A 154 -3.80 9.53 18.65
N ARG A 155 -3.60 8.26 18.96
CA ARG A 155 -3.99 7.15 18.08
C ARG A 155 -5.48 7.24 17.76
N ILE A 156 -5.86 6.99 16.51
CA ILE A 156 -7.25 7.07 16.06
C ILE A 156 -7.97 5.76 16.42
N PRO A 157 -9.09 5.82 17.16
CA PRO A 157 -9.94 4.66 17.40
C PRO A 157 -10.58 4.09 16.11
N PRO A 158 -10.75 2.76 15.98
CA PRO A 158 -11.34 2.14 14.79
C PRO A 158 -12.74 2.63 14.40
N HIS A 159 -13.57 3.07 15.36
CA HIS A 159 -14.93 3.54 15.08
C HIS A 159 -14.97 4.81 14.20
N TYR A 160 -13.86 5.52 14.03
CA TYR A 160 -13.77 6.65 13.09
C TYR A 160 -13.56 6.23 11.63
N ALA A 161 -13.50 4.92 11.33
CA ALA A 161 -13.29 4.45 9.96
C ALA A 161 -14.36 4.98 8.99
N ALA A 162 -15.65 4.91 9.37
CA ALA A 162 -16.76 5.44 8.59
C ALA A 162 -16.61 6.94 8.33
N TYR A 163 -16.24 7.72 9.35
CA TYR A 163 -16.02 9.15 9.22
C TYR A 163 -14.88 9.45 8.24
N ILE A 164 -13.72 8.82 8.41
CA ILE A 164 -12.54 9.00 7.55
C ILE A 164 -12.85 8.60 6.10
N TYR A 165 -13.56 7.49 5.91
CA TYR A 165 -14.01 7.05 4.60
C TYR A 165 -14.92 8.10 3.93
N ASN A 166 -15.85 8.68 4.68
CA ASN A 166 -16.77 9.70 4.17
C ASN A 166 -16.09 11.02 3.80
N GLN A 167 -14.93 11.33 4.37
CA GLN A 167 -14.11 12.49 4.01
C GLN A 167 -13.18 12.24 2.82
N TRP A 168 -13.04 10.99 2.37
CA TRP A 168 -12.13 10.65 1.28
C TRP A 168 -12.71 11.05 -0.08
N LEU A 169 -12.02 11.90 -0.83
CA LEU A 169 -12.47 12.39 -2.15
C LEU A 169 -12.59 11.29 -3.21
N ASN A 170 -11.77 10.23 -3.13
CA ASN A 170 -11.78 9.13 -4.08
C ASN A 170 -12.68 7.98 -3.59
N LYS A 171 -13.95 8.28 -3.29
CA LYS A 171 -14.91 7.27 -2.83
C LYS A 171 -15.09 6.22 -3.93
N SER A 172 -14.85 4.96 -3.60
CA SER A 172 -15.34 3.81 -4.37
C SER A 172 -16.34 3.06 -3.50
N VAL A 173 -17.50 2.71 -4.04
CA VAL A 173 -18.56 2.00 -3.31
C VAL A 173 -18.03 0.68 -2.70
N GLY A 174 -18.19 0.51 -1.38
CA GLY A 174 -17.82 -0.72 -0.64
C GLY A 174 -16.32 -0.90 -0.35
N SER A 175 -15.98 -1.94 0.44
CA SER A 175 -14.64 -2.44 0.84
C SER A 175 -13.64 -1.48 1.51
N LYS A 176 -13.72 -0.17 1.24
CA LYS A 176 -12.73 0.82 1.67
C LYS A 176 -12.93 1.29 3.11
N GLU A 177 -14.13 1.24 3.65
CA GLU A 177 -14.35 1.48 5.09
C GLU A 177 -13.73 0.36 5.94
N TYR A 178 -14.05 -0.90 5.64
CA TYR A 178 -13.43 -2.07 6.28
C TYR A 178 -11.90 -2.02 6.19
N PHE A 179 -11.36 -1.63 5.03
CA PHE A 179 -9.93 -1.40 4.85
C PHE A 179 -9.38 -0.35 5.82
N ILE A 180 -10.04 0.80 5.97
CA ILE A 180 -9.62 1.85 6.91
C ILE A 180 -9.69 1.33 8.34
N GLU A 181 -10.79 0.69 8.73
CA GLU A 181 -10.97 0.13 10.06
C GLU A 181 -9.84 -0.85 10.42
N ARG A 182 -9.48 -1.74 9.48
CA ARG A 182 -8.39 -2.70 9.63
C ARG A 182 -7.05 -2.01 9.87
N LEU A 183 -6.74 -0.95 9.12
CA LEU A 183 -5.55 -0.13 9.36
C LEU A 183 -5.61 0.56 10.74
N LEU A 184 -6.76 1.08 11.14
CA LEU A 184 -6.94 1.72 12.46
C LEU A 184 -6.85 0.73 13.62
N ARG A 185 -7.15 -0.55 13.39
CA ARG A 185 -7.02 -1.60 14.40
C ARG A 185 -5.57 -2.02 14.60
N TRP A 186 -4.81 -2.21 13.53
CA TRP A 186 -3.51 -2.91 13.63
C TRP A 186 -2.30 -2.10 13.19
N ASN A 187 -2.48 -0.92 12.59
CA ASN A 187 -1.38 -0.06 12.18
C ASN A 187 -1.27 1.18 13.07
N TYR A 188 -0.12 1.85 12.95
CA TYR A 188 0.09 3.17 13.54
C TYR A 188 -0.82 4.19 12.85
N SER A 189 -1.46 5.02 13.66
CA SER A 189 -2.29 6.13 13.20
C SER A 189 -2.11 7.32 14.14
N MET A 190 -2.33 8.52 13.61
CA MET A 190 -2.29 9.75 14.38
C MET A 190 -3.45 10.64 13.96
N GLY A 191 -4.30 10.99 14.93
CA GLY A 191 -5.39 11.94 14.76
C GLY A 191 -5.16 13.17 15.62
N LEU A 192 -5.57 14.32 15.10
CA LEU A 192 -5.68 15.57 15.83
C LEU A 192 -7.13 15.78 16.24
N PHE A 193 -7.38 16.01 17.52
CA PHE A 193 -8.69 16.21 18.11
C PHE A 193 -8.72 17.55 18.82
N ALA A 194 -9.90 18.16 18.93
CA ALA A 194 -10.12 19.36 19.75
C ALA A 194 -11.07 19.05 20.91
N GLU A 195 -10.94 19.78 22.00
CA GLU A 195 -11.88 19.72 23.11
C GLU A 195 -13.32 20.02 22.63
N GLY A 196 -14.29 19.24 23.10
CA GLY A 196 -15.69 19.37 22.69
C GLY A 196 -16.03 18.92 21.26
N VAL A 197 -15.04 18.51 20.45
CA VAL A 197 -15.27 17.98 19.09
C VAL A 197 -15.10 16.47 19.09
N HIS A 198 -16.13 15.76 18.65
CA HIS A 198 -16.13 14.30 18.65
C HIS A 198 -15.23 13.72 17.54
N GLU A 199 -15.24 14.29 16.33
CA GLU A 199 -14.48 13.78 15.18
C GLU A 199 -13.04 14.33 15.11
N PRO A 200 -12.10 13.57 14.50
CA PRO A 200 -10.74 14.08 14.26
C PRO A 200 -10.73 15.24 13.26
N LEU A 201 -10.02 16.31 13.59
CA LEU A 201 -9.80 17.49 12.74
C LEU A 201 -8.76 17.25 11.63
N ALA A 202 -7.84 16.32 11.86
CA ALA A 202 -6.89 15.83 10.88
C ALA A 202 -6.44 14.42 11.25
N TRP A 203 -5.97 13.65 10.28
CA TRP A 203 -5.49 12.29 10.50
C TRP A 203 -4.43 11.88 9.49
N CYS A 204 -3.61 10.90 9.87
CA CYS A 204 -2.74 10.16 8.97
C CYS A 204 -2.59 8.73 9.48
N ILE A 205 -2.51 7.75 8.57
CA ILE A 205 -2.52 6.32 8.89
C ILE A 205 -1.35 5.65 8.17
N ARG A 206 -0.61 4.77 8.85
CA ARG A 206 0.42 3.95 8.23
C ARG A 206 -0.23 2.81 7.45
N THR A 207 0.05 2.67 6.15
CA THR A 207 -0.51 1.63 5.26
C THR A 207 0.27 0.31 5.38
N GLN A 208 -0.20 -0.75 4.70
CA GLN A 208 0.38 -2.09 4.83
C GLN A 208 1.84 -2.17 4.38
N ASN A 209 2.24 -1.40 3.36
CA ASN A 209 3.63 -1.29 2.92
C ASN A 209 4.49 -0.37 3.79
N GLY A 210 3.95 0.11 4.91
CA GLY A 210 4.65 0.95 5.88
C GLY A 210 4.66 2.44 5.57
N ALA A 211 4.08 2.88 4.45
CA ALA A 211 4.03 4.29 4.07
C ALA A 211 2.99 5.07 4.91
N LEU A 212 3.14 6.40 4.95
CA LEU A 212 2.06 7.28 5.37
C LEU A 212 1.03 7.39 4.25
N GLY A 213 -0.22 7.14 4.61
CA GLY A 213 -1.36 7.23 3.71
C GLY A 213 -2.56 7.88 4.39
N LEU A 214 -3.61 8.04 3.60
CA LEU A 214 -4.91 8.57 4.03
C LEU A 214 -4.79 9.89 4.83
N LEU A 215 -3.84 10.76 4.46
CA LEU A 215 -3.75 12.09 5.07
C LEU A 215 -5.03 12.87 4.77
N GLY A 216 -5.72 13.30 5.82
CA GLY A 216 -6.91 14.14 5.70
C GLY A 216 -6.91 15.25 6.73
N VAL A 217 -7.52 16.37 6.35
CA VAL A 217 -7.65 17.57 7.18
C VAL A 217 -9.01 18.19 6.90
N VAL A 218 -9.81 18.39 7.96
CA VAL A 218 -11.15 19.01 7.86
C VAL A 218 -11.03 20.49 7.51
N ALA A 219 -10.17 21.22 8.23
CA ALA A 219 -9.94 22.65 8.02
C ALA A 219 -8.51 22.90 7.49
N GLN A 220 -8.41 23.24 6.21
CA GLN A 220 -7.11 23.55 5.59
C GLN A 220 -6.49 24.83 6.16
N ARG A 221 -5.18 24.99 5.95
CA ARG A 221 -4.39 26.18 6.32
C ARG A 221 -4.28 26.49 7.83
N LYS A 222 -4.75 25.60 8.72
CA LYS A 222 -4.50 25.67 10.17
C LYS A 222 -3.24 24.94 10.66
N GLY A 223 -2.44 24.38 9.74
CA GLY A 223 -1.25 23.61 10.09
C GLY A 223 -1.52 22.18 10.60
N TYR A 224 -2.77 21.75 10.70
CA TYR A 224 -3.14 20.44 11.27
C TYR A 224 -2.52 19.24 10.56
N GLY A 225 -2.44 19.27 9.23
CA GLY A 225 -1.73 18.24 8.46
C GLY A 225 -0.25 18.13 8.85
N SER A 226 0.40 19.25 9.15
CA SER A 226 1.78 19.27 9.64
C SER A 226 1.90 18.65 11.03
N LEU A 227 0.94 18.90 11.93
CA LEU A 227 0.96 18.36 13.29
C LEU A 227 0.88 16.83 13.26
N VAL A 228 -0.09 16.28 12.53
CA VAL A 228 -0.29 14.81 12.46
C VAL A 228 0.88 14.09 11.78
N ILE A 229 1.45 14.65 10.69
CA ILE A 229 2.60 14.04 10.03
C ILE A 229 3.82 14.06 10.94
N LYS A 230 4.11 15.19 11.60
CA LYS A 230 5.28 15.30 12.49
C LYS A 230 5.17 14.33 13.66
N ALA A 231 4.01 14.29 14.31
CA ALA A 231 3.77 13.41 15.45
C ALA A 231 3.83 11.93 15.06
N LEU A 232 3.24 11.54 13.92
CA LEU A 232 3.31 10.17 13.43
C LEU A 232 4.74 9.79 13.00
N ALA A 233 5.44 10.66 12.28
CA ALA A 233 6.82 10.42 11.86
C ALA A 233 7.76 10.26 13.06
N ARG A 234 7.64 11.12 14.07
CA ARG A 234 8.40 11.00 15.32
C ARG A 234 8.08 9.69 16.05
N ARG A 235 6.79 9.35 16.21
CA ARG A 235 6.36 8.09 16.84
C ARG A 235 6.91 6.86 16.11
N LEU A 236 6.95 6.89 14.77
CA LEU A 236 7.54 5.81 13.98
C LEU A 236 9.06 5.74 14.17
N ALA A 237 9.73 6.89 14.25
CA ALA A 237 11.17 6.97 14.44
C ALA A 237 11.62 6.44 15.82
N GLU A 238 10.83 6.71 16.86
CA GLU A 238 10.99 6.11 18.20
C GLU A 238 10.84 4.58 18.20
N GLN A 239 10.27 4.00 17.14
CA GLN A 239 10.11 2.57 16.93
C GLN A 239 11.10 1.99 15.91
N GLY A 240 12.15 2.74 15.55
CA GLY A 240 13.17 2.26 14.62
C GLY A 240 12.86 2.48 13.13
N HIS A 241 11.80 3.23 12.79
CA HIS A 241 11.35 3.35 11.41
C HIS A 241 11.67 4.71 10.78
N SER A 242 12.18 4.70 9.54
CA SER A 242 12.05 5.85 8.64
C SER A 242 10.59 6.07 8.25
N THR A 243 10.29 7.25 7.70
CA THR A 243 8.94 7.60 7.26
C THR A 243 8.95 7.92 5.77
N TYR A 244 8.02 7.34 5.02
CA TYR A 244 7.88 7.61 3.59
C TYR A 244 6.42 7.73 3.17
N ALA A 245 6.16 8.41 2.06
CA ALA A 245 4.83 8.63 1.53
C ALA A 245 4.87 8.72 0.00
N SER A 246 3.81 8.26 -0.65
CA SER A 246 3.59 8.46 -2.09
C SER A 246 2.62 9.61 -2.28
N VAL A 247 3.02 10.62 -3.05
CA VAL A 247 2.23 11.84 -3.26
C VAL A 247 2.09 12.13 -4.75
N ARG A 248 0.85 12.21 -5.23
CA ARG A 248 0.51 12.61 -6.61
C ARG A 248 1.25 13.89 -7.00
N ARG A 249 1.81 13.90 -8.22
CA ARG A 249 2.53 15.07 -8.77
C ARG A 249 1.68 16.34 -8.80
N THR A 250 0.39 16.18 -9.08
CA THR A 250 -0.59 17.27 -9.16
C THR A 250 -1.02 17.80 -7.79
N ASN A 251 -0.74 17.09 -6.69
CA ASN A 251 -1.08 17.53 -5.34
C ASN A 251 0.01 18.46 -4.77
N THR A 252 0.06 19.68 -5.30
CA THR A 252 1.04 20.71 -4.91
C THR A 252 0.97 21.04 -3.42
N ALA A 253 -0.21 20.99 -2.80
CA ALA A 253 -0.38 21.28 -1.37
C ALA A 253 0.33 20.24 -0.49
N SER A 254 0.08 18.94 -0.73
CA SER A 254 0.76 17.87 0.02
C SER A 254 2.27 17.85 -0.26
N ARG A 255 2.70 18.07 -1.52
CA ARG A 255 4.13 18.14 -1.85
C ARG A 255 4.86 19.21 -1.05
N ARG A 256 4.35 20.45 -1.07
CA ARG A 256 4.91 21.55 -0.28
C ARG A 256 4.92 21.25 1.22
N LEU A 257 3.89 20.58 1.73
CA LEU A 257 3.84 20.14 3.12
C LEU A 257 4.98 19.15 3.43
N PHE A 258 5.13 18.07 2.67
CA PHE A 258 6.19 17.08 2.88
C PHE A 258 7.60 17.71 2.75
N GLU A 259 7.83 18.53 1.72
CA GLU A 259 9.11 19.24 1.51
C GLU A 259 9.44 20.17 2.69
N LYS A 260 8.46 20.94 3.18
CA LYS A 260 8.60 21.81 4.37
C LYS A 260 8.93 21.01 5.64
N LEU A 261 8.48 19.76 5.73
CA LEU A 261 8.76 18.87 6.85
C LEU A 261 10.11 18.14 6.73
N GLY A 262 10.90 18.44 5.71
CA GLY A 262 12.24 17.87 5.51
C GLY A 262 12.25 16.55 4.74
N PHE A 263 11.10 16.09 4.24
CA PHE A 263 11.07 14.92 3.36
C PHE A 263 11.72 15.27 2.01
N ARG A 264 12.40 14.29 1.43
CA ARG A 264 13.03 14.41 0.11
C ARG A 264 12.47 13.37 -0.85
N VAL A 265 12.37 13.73 -2.11
CA VAL A 265 12.00 12.78 -3.17
C VAL A 265 13.17 11.83 -3.38
N VAL A 266 12.92 10.53 -3.29
CA VAL A 266 13.92 9.46 -3.48
C VAL A 266 13.62 8.57 -4.69
N GLY A 267 12.48 8.80 -5.35
CA GLY A 267 12.08 8.06 -6.53
C GLY A 267 10.61 8.25 -6.85
N GLU A 268 10.07 7.27 -7.56
CA GLU A 268 8.69 7.26 -8.04
C GLU A 268 8.03 5.94 -7.70
N ALA A 269 6.73 5.99 -7.44
CA ALA A 269 5.92 4.80 -7.22
C ALA A 269 4.62 4.93 -7.99
N SER A 270 4.22 3.86 -8.66
CA SER A 270 3.01 3.81 -9.46
C SER A 270 1.83 3.23 -8.71
N TRP A 271 0.66 3.78 -8.96
CA TRP A 271 -0.61 3.23 -8.55
C TRP A 271 -1.36 2.84 -9.82
N LEU A 272 -1.50 1.54 -10.06
CA LEU A 272 -2.07 0.99 -11.28
C LEU A 272 -3.25 0.11 -10.91
N LYS A 273 -4.39 0.28 -11.57
CA LYS A 273 -5.55 -0.59 -11.37
C LYS A 273 -6.06 -1.08 -12.71
N ASN A 274 -6.19 -2.38 -12.87
CA ASN A 274 -6.89 -2.95 -14.01
C ASN A 274 -8.41 -2.93 -13.78
N MET A 275 -9.18 -2.81 -14.85
CA MET A 275 -10.61 -3.11 -14.83
C MET A 275 -10.81 -4.61 -14.60
N LYS A 276 -11.94 -4.99 -14.00
CA LYS A 276 -12.36 -6.39 -13.99
C LYS A 276 -12.50 -6.82 -15.44
N LYS A 277 -11.88 -7.93 -15.83
CA LYS A 277 -12.03 -8.47 -17.18
C LYS A 277 -13.53 -8.72 -17.40
N SER A 278 -14.14 -8.04 -18.36
CA SER A 278 -15.54 -8.31 -18.69
C SER A 278 -15.60 -9.78 -19.11
N SER A 279 -16.52 -10.53 -18.51
CA SER A 279 -16.88 -11.83 -19.06
C SER A 279 -17.59 -11.53 -20.38
N THR A 280 -16.83 -11.36 -21.47
CA THR A 280 -17.38 -11.67 -22.79
C THR A 280 -17.54 -13.19 -22.82
N PHE A 281 -18.54 -13.68 -22.09
CA PHE A 281 -19.22 -14.89 -22.49
C PHE A 281 -19.85 -14.54 -23.82
N ASP A 282 -19.27 -15.06 -24.87
CA ASP A 282 -19.78 -14.91 -26.21
C ASP A 282 -21.15 -15.59 -26.27
N GLY A 283 -22.22 -14.79 -26.24
CA GLY A 283 -23.58 -15.26 -26.47
C GLY A 283 -23.81 -15.80 -27.90
N SER A 284 -22.77 -15.87 -28.74
CA SER A 284 -22.82 -16.49 -30.07
C SER A 284 -22.82 -18.02 -30.05
N GLU A 285 -22.39 -18.68 -28.95
CA GLU A 285 -22.38 -20.15 -28.87
C GLU A 285 -23.76 -20.75 -28.53
N LEU A 286 -24.68 -19.99 -27.93
CA LEU A 286 -26.07 -20.43 -27.69
C LEU A 286 -26.99 -20.25 -28.91
N ARG A 287 -26.55 -19.55 -29.98
CA ARG A 287 -27.34 -19.39 -31.21
C ARG A 287 -27.00 -20.38 -32.32
N LYS A 288 -26.00 -21.25 -32.13
CA LYS A 288 -25.69 -22.35 -33.07
C LYS A 288 -26.37 -23.68 -32.73
N ALA A 289 -27.08 -23.78 -31.61
CA ALA A 289 -27.79 -25.00 -31.19
C ALA A 289 -29.34 -24.94 -31.32
N ILE A 290 -29.90 -23.87 -31.91
CA ILE A 290 -31.37 -23.73 -32.13
C ILE A 290 -31.70 -23.39 -33.60
N LYS A 291 -30.74 -23.58 -34.53
CA LYS A 291 -30.99 -23.60 -35.98
C LYS A 291 -30.15 -24.66 -36.66
N GLY A 292 -30.41 -25.91 -36.30
CA GLY A 292 -30.04 -27.13 -37.01
C GLY A 292 -31.24 -28.05 -37.01
#